data_AF-A0A955PWA7-F1
#
_entry.id   AF-A0A955PWA7-F1
#
_cell.length_a   1.000
_cell.length_b   1.000
_cell.length_c   1.000
_cell.angle_alpha   90.00
_cell.angle_beta   90.00
_cell.angle_gamma   90.00
#
_symmetry.space_group_name_H-M   'P 1'
#
loop_
_entity.id
_entity.type
_entity.pdbx_description
1 polymer ?
#
loop_
_entity_poly.entity_id
_entity_poly.type
_entity_poly.pdbx_seq_one_letter_code
_entity_poly.pdbx_strand_id
1 'polypeptide(L)'
;AQASAVKWQADAVLVQIITVSGNMEGTAEKWSFLFHSPQAKKSYKVDVKNSKIDQTLEVSPSFTDAVDGDFMDSIQAMAEAKKKGLKGKSRAMMTLHVMLQGTKSQGAYWNIVSDQAEGRSTLINAKTGKFFRHQALK
;
A
#
# COMPACT_ATOMS: atom_id res chain seq x y z
N ALA A 1 10.24 -20.62 20.51
CA ALA A 1 9.30 -20.29 19.40
C ALA A 1 8.14 -19.42 19.87
N GLN A 2 7.41 -19.78 20.94
CA GLN A 2 6.23 -19.04 21.39
C GLN A 2 6.58 -17.67 22.01
N ALA A 3 7.59 -17.58 22.88
CA ALA A 3 8.03 -16.30 23.46
C ALA A 3 8.61 -15.31 22.42
N SER A 4 9.25 -15.81 21.36
CA SER A 4 9.78 -15.00 20.25
C SER A 4 8.67 -14.53 19.30
N ALA A 5 7.61 -15.33 19.12
CA ALA A 5 6.43 -14.93 18.35
C ALA A 5 5.60 -13.85 19.09
N VAL A 6 5.49 -13.94 20.43
CA VAL A 6 4.82 -12.92 21.26
C VAL A 6 5.58 -11.59 21.23
N LYS A 7 6.92 -11.60 21.20
CA LYS A 7 7.74 -10.37 21.14
C LYS A 7 7.59 -9.58 19.86
N TRP A 8 7.26 -10.24 18.74
CA TRP A 8 7.07 -9.55 17.47
C TRP A 8 5.68 -8.90 17.37
N GLN A 9 4.64 -9.54 17.90
CA GLN A 9 3.27 -9.04 17.72
C GLN A 9 3.00 -7.68 18.38
N ALA A 10 3.64 -7.37 19.51
CA ALA A 10 3.22 -6.24 20.34
C ALA A 10 3.49 -4.86 19.71
N ASP A 11 4.52 -4.73 18.88
CA ASP A 11 4.93 -3.46 18.27
C ASP A 11 4.94 -3.50 16.73
N ALA A 12 4.38 -4.56 16.14
CA ALA A 12 4.26 -4.65 14.69
C ALA A 12 3.29 -3.60 14.16
N VAL A 13 3.78 -2.71 13.30
CA VAL A 13 3.00 -1.67 12.63
C VAL A 13 2.84 -1.99 11.15
N LEU A 14 1.68 -1.68 10.58
CA LEU A 14 1.45 -1.79 9.14
C LEU A 14 2.28 -0.71 8.44
N VAL A 15 3.14 -1.10 7.50
CA VAL A 15 4.02 -0.16 6.77
C VAL A 15 3.69 -0.08 5.28
N GLN A 16 3.02 -1.11 4.73
CA GLN A 16 2.60 -1.10 3.34
C GLN A 16 1.39 -2.03 3.11
N ILE A 17 0.52 -1.61 2.20
CA ILE A 17 -0.47 -2.47 1.54
C ILE A 17 -0.16 -2.47 0.06
N ILE A 18 -0.18 -3.62 -0.60
CA ILE A 18 0.03 -3.71 -2.05
C ILE A 18 -0.86 -4.77 -2.69
N THR A 19 -1.34 -4.46 -3.89
CA THR A 19 -1.82 -5.45 -4.84
C THR A 19 -1.26 -5.17 -6.23
N VAL A 20 -0.77 -6.22 -6.88
CA VAL A 20 -0.31 -6.18 -8.28
C VAL A 20 -1.40 -6.63 -9.26
N SER A 21 -2.52 -7.15 -8.75
CA SER A 21 -3.62 -7.74 -9.51
C SER A 21 -4.93 -7.01 -9.28
N GLY A 22 -4.87 -5.72 -8.95
CA GLY A 22 -6.06 -4.90 -8.79
C GLY A 22 -6.73 -4.57 -10.12
N ASN A 23 -7.96 -4.11 -10.03
CA ASN A 23 -8.77 -3.67 -11.16
C ASN A 23 -9.08 -2.17 -11.08
N MET A 24 -9.75 -1.67 -12.11
CA MET A 24 -10.14 -0.26 -12.19
C MET A 24 -11.24 0.10 -11.19
N GLU A 25 -11.83 -0.84 -10.46
CA GLU A 25 -12.80 -0.59 -9.38
C GLU A 25 -12.10 -0.40 -8.04
N GLY A 26 -10.78 -0.56 -7.97
CA GLY A 26 -10.00 -0.46 -6.74
C GLY A 26 -10.12 -1.71 -5.87
N THR A 27 -10.51 -2.84 -6.45
CA THR A 27 -10.59 -4.14 -5.77
C THR A 27 -9.56 -5.10 -6.33
N ALA A 28 -9.24 -6.15 -5.58
CA ALA A 28 -8.34 -7.21 -6.01
C ALA A 28 -8.67 -8.52 -5.29
N GLU A 29 -8.44 -9.65 -5.95
CA GLU A 29 -8.57 -10.97 -5.33
C GLU A 29 -7.48 -11.23 -4.28
N LYS A 30 -6.28 -10.66 -4.48
CA LYS A 30 -5.11 -10.83 -3.63
C LYS A 30 -4.53 -9.49 -3.19
N TRP A 31 -4.27 -9.37 -1.90
CA TRP A 31 -3.59 -8.24 -1.25
C TRP A 31 -2.44 -8.75 -0.40
N SER A 32 -1.35 -7.99 -0.36
CA SER A 32 -0.23 -8.22 0.53
C SER A 32 -0.13 -7.07 1.54
N PHE A 33 -0.03 -7.42 2.81
CA PHE A 33 0.13 -6.48 3.92
C PHE A 33 1.51 -6.69 4.52
N LEU A 34 2.32 -5.63 4.56
CA LEU A 34 3.65 -5.67 5.15
C LEU A 34 3.62 -5.00 6.52
N PHE A 35 4.09 -5.73 7.52
CA PHE A 35 4.24 -5.26 8.88
C PHE A 35 5.71 -5.16 9.24
N HIS A 36 6.08 -4.16 10.03
CA HIS A 36 7.42 -3.97 10.57
C HIS A 36 7.37 -3.91 12.09
N SER A 37 8.28 -4.61 12.77
CA SER A 37 8.51 -4.41 14.21
C SER A 37 9.82 -3.67 14.43
N PRO A 38 9.75 -2.42 14.92
CA PRO A 38 10.93 -1.63 15.23
C PRO A 38 11.85 -2.30 16.26
N GLN A 39 11.29 -2.93 17.30
CA GLN A 39 12.10 -3.56 18.34
C GLN A 39 12.79 -4.83 17.86
N ALA A 40 12.08 -5.69 17.12
CA ALA A 40 12.64 -6.93 16.61
C ALA A 40 13.51 -6.73 15.35
N LYS A 41 13.39 -5.56 14.68
CA LYS A 41 14.00 -5.26 13.38
C LYS A 41 13.66 -6.30 12.31
N LYS A 42 12.43 -6.82 12.36
CA LYS A 42 11.90 -7.84 11.45
C LYS A 42 10.70 -7.29 10.68
N SER A 43 10.47 -7.81 9.49
CA SER A 43 9.27 -7.51 8.71
C SER A 43 8.56 -8.78 8.26
N TYR A 44 7.23 -8.72 8.22
CA TYR A 44 6.37 -9.86 7.90
C TYR A 44 5.39 -9.47 6.83
N LYS A 45 5.30 -10.28 5.78
CA LYS A 45 4.30 -10.13 4.74
C LYS A 45 3.18 -11.12 4.96
N VAL A 46 1.96 -10.62 5.00
CA VAL A 46 0.72 -11.40 5.05
C VAL A 46 0.01 -11.24 3.72
N ASP A 47 -0.07 -12.32 2.95
CA ASP A 47 -0.84 -12.37 1.72
C ASP A 47 -2.26 -12.86 2.05
N VAL A 48 -3.26 -12.10 1.62
CA VAL A 48 -4.68 -12.42 1.75
C VAL A 48 -5.25 -12.62 0.37
N LYS A 49 -5.91 -13.75 0.13
CA LYS A 49 -6.63 -14.05 -1.11
C LYS A 49 -8.05 -14.50 -0.80
N ASN A 50 -9.05 -13.93 -1.48
CA ASN A 50 -10.47 -14.27 -1.27
C ASN A 50 -10.88 -14.22 0.22
N SER A 51 -10.46 -13.16 0.92
CA SER A 51 -10.69 -12.93 2.35
C SER A 51 -10.11 -13.98 3.30
N LYS A 52 -9.16 -14.79 2.83
CA LYS A 52 -8.43 -15.78 3.65
C LYS A 52 -6.94 -15.49 3.60
N ILE A 53 -6.23 -15.77 4.69
CA ILE A 53 -4.77 -15.76 4.69
C ILE A 53 -4.31 -16.88 3.74
N ASP A 54 -3.58 -16.49 2.70
CA ASP A 54 -3.00 -17.36 1.67
C ASP A 54 -1.60 -17.78 2.08
N GLN A 55 -0.78 -16.81 2.51
CA GLN A 55 0.60 -17.04 2.92
C GLN A 55 1.05 -16.01 3.95
N THR A 56 1.99 -16.42 4.81
CA THR A 56 2.72 -15.54 5.71
C THR A 56 4.22 -15.79 5.60
N LEU A 57 5.02 -14.72 5.49
CA LEU A 57 6.47 -14.82 5.23
C LEU A 57 7.27 -13.76 5.99
N GLU A 58 8.36 -14.17 6.65
CA GLU A 58 9.38 -13.24 7.16
C GLU A 58 10.21 -12.70 5.99
N VAL A 59 10.31 -11.38 5.89
CA VAL A 59 10.97 -10.67 4.80
C VAL A 59 11.94 -9.63 5.35
N SER A 60 12.96 -9.30 4.55
CA SER A 60 13.87 -8.20 4.88
C SER A 60 13.09 -6.87 5.00
N PRO A 61 13.37 -6.03 6.02
CA PRO A 61 12.74 -4.72 6.13
C PRO A 61 13.06 -3.83 4.93
N SER A 62 12.02 -3.40 4.22
CA SER A 62 12.10 -2.46 3.09
C SER A 62 11.34 -1.16 3.34
N PHE A 63 10.35 -1.18 4.24
CA PHE A 63 9.60 -0.04 4.73
C PHE A 63 9.55 -0.12 6.26
N THR A 64 9.80 1.00 6.93
CA THR A 64 9.84 1.08 8.41
C THR A 64 8.84 2.08 8.97
N ASP A 65 8.38 3.02 8.14
CA ASP A 65 7.41 4.02 8.54
C ASP A 65 6.00 3.45 8.53
N ALA A 66 5.32 3.63 9.66
CA ALA A 66 3.96 3.17 9.83
C ALA A 66 2.99 3.96 8.94
N VAL A 67 2.09 3.24 8.29
CA VAL A 67 0.86 3.80 7.72
C VAL A 67 -0.09 4.03 8.89
N ASP A 68 0.05 5.18 9.53
CA ASP A 68 -0.71 5.51 10.74
C ASP A 68 -2.16 5.95 10.47
N GLY A 69 -3.07 5.45 11.30
CA GLY A 69 -4.43 5.98 11.47
C GLY A 69 -5.47 5.50 10.44
N ASP A 70 -6.62 6.18 10.44
CA ASP A 70 -7.68 5.99 9.46
C ASP A 70 -7.20 6.50 8.08
N PHE A 71 -7.05 5.59 7.13
CA PHE A 71 -6.80 5.90 5.73
C PHE A 71 -7.97 5.44 4.87
N MET A 72 -8.20 6.15 3.78
CA MET A 72 -9.23 5.83 2.82
C MET A 72 -9.03 4.44 2.20
N ASP A 73 -10.14 3.77 1.87
CA ASP A 73 -10.10 2.49 1.19
C ASP A 73 -9.64 2.62 -0.28
N SER A 74 -9.28 1.49 -0.88
CA SER A 74 -8.76 1.43 -2.25
C SER A 74 -9.81 1.79 -3.31
N ILE A 75 -11.10 1.51 -3.09
CA ILE A 75 -12.19 1.89 -4.00
C ILE A 75 -12.32 3.41 -4.03
N GLN A 76 -12.30 4.06 -2.87
CA GLN A 76 -12.31 5.52 -2.77
C GLN A 76 -11.07 6.15 -3.42
N ALA A 77 -9.88 5.61 -3.17
CA ALA A 77 -8.65 6.09 -3.77
C ALA A 77 -8.67 5.97 -5.31
N MET A 78 -9.16 4.84 -5.83
CA MET A 78 -9.33 4.61 -7.27
C MET A 78 -10.34 5.59 -7.88
N ALA A 79 -11.46 5.82 -7.19
CA ALA A 79 -12.47 6.78 -7.64
C ALA A 79 -11.89 8.20 -7.74
N GLU A 80 -11.10 8.63 -6.77
CA GLU A 80 -10.43 9.95 -6.84
C GLU A 80 -9.40 10.00 -7.97
N ALA A 81 -8.59 8.94 -8.15
CA ALA A 81 -7.62 8.90 -9.23
C ALA A 81 -8.27 9.01 -10.61
N LYS A 82 -9.41 8.32 -10.83
CA LYS A 82 -10.19 8.44 -12.07
C LYS A 82 -10.69 9.87 -12.31
N LYS A 83 -11.19 10.55 -11.27
CA LYS A 83 -11.61 11.97 -11.36
C LYS A 83 -10.46 12.89 -11.79
N LYS A 84 -9.22 12.49 -11.54
CA LYS A 84 -8.00 13.24 -11.90
C LYS A 84 -7.29 12.72 -13.14
N GLY A 85 -8.01 11.96 -13.95
CA GLY A 85 -7.57 11.56 -15.28
C GLY A 85 -6.74 10.29 -15.32
N LEU A 86 -6.72 9.48 -14.25
CA LEU A 86 -6.23 8.11 -14.36
C LEU A 86 -7.12 7.35 -15.35
N LYS A 87 -6.54 6.96 -16.48
CA LYS A 87 -7.18 6.12 -17.50
C LYS A 87 -6.73 4.67 -17.34
N GLY A 88 -7.57 3.72 -17.71
CA GLY A 88 -7.23 2.30 -17.71
C GLY A 88 -8.36 1.47 -18.30
N LYS A 89 -8.05 0.26 -18.75
CA LYS A 89 -9.03 -0.66 -19.33
C LYS A 89 -9.57 -1.62 -18.29
N SER A 90 -8.69 -2.34 -17.59
CA SER A 90 -9.13 -3.40 -16.68
C SER A 90 -8.22 -3.62 -15.48
N ARG A 91 -6.93 -3.27 -15.55
CA ARG A 91 -5.97 -3.57 -14.47
C ARG A 91 -5.41 -2.31 -13.84
N ALA A 92 -5.20 -2.37 -12.54
CA ALA A 92 -4.46 -1.39 -11.78
C ALA A 92 -3.69 -2.03 -10.62
N MET A 93 -2.39 -1.74 -10.54
CA MET A 93 -1.58 -1.98 -9.36
C MET A 93 -1.81 -0.84 -8.37
N MET A 94 -1.93 -1.18 -7.09
CA MET A 94 -2.14 -0.21 -6.02
C MET A 94 -1.21 -0.50 -4.86
N THR A 95 -0.51 0.53 -4.40
CA THR A 95 0.38 0.45 -3.23
C THR A 95 0.07 1.60 -2.28
N LEU A 96 -0.20 1.30 -1.02
CA LEU A 96 -0.26 2.27 0.06
C LEU A 96 1.02 2.15 0.90
N HIS A 97 1.76 3.24 1.07
CA HIS A 97 2.88 3.33 2.00
C HIS A 97 3.19 4.80 2.30
N VAL A 98 3.97 5.04 3.34
CA VAL A 98 4.55 6.36 3.61
C VAL A 98 5.66 6.63 2.59
N MET A 99 5.58 7.75 1.88
CA MET A 99 6.68 8.20 1.04
C MET A 99 7.61 9.12 1.85
N LEU A 100 8.91 8.79 1.91
CA LEU A 100 9.90 9.45 2.77
C LEU A 100 10.81 10.49 2.09
N GLN A 101 11.19 11.47 2.92
CA GLN A 101 12.19 12.55 2.89
C GLN A 101 12.62 13.16 1.54
N GLY A 102 12.19 14.42 1.31
CA GLY A 102 12.55 15.28 0.17
C GLY A 102 11.35 15.88 -0.55
N THR A 103 10.15 15.37 -0.29
CA THR A 103 8.89 15.96 -0.75
C THR A 103 8.30 16.86 0.34
N LYS A 104 7.64 17.95 -0.06
CA LYS A 104 7.05 18.95 0.87
C LYS A 104 5.91 18.40 1.76
N SER A 105 5.55 17.12 1.65
CA SER A 105 4.42 16.52 2.35
C SER A 105 4.70 15.07 2.74
N GLN A 106 5.32 14.87 3.91
CA GLN A 106 5.34 13.56 4.57
C GLN A 106 3.90 13.06 4.76
N GLY A 107 3.65 11.81 4.41
CA GLY A 107 2.35 11.18 4.56
C GLY A 107 2.24 9.84 3.83
N ALA A 108 1.21 9.08 4.16
CA ALA A 108 0.83 7.88 3.43
C ALA A 108 0.07 8.24 2.16
N TYR A 109 0.40 7.58 1.05
CA TYR A 109 -0.24 7.79 -0.24
C TYR A 109 -0.62 6.46 -0.88
N TRP A 110 -1.81 6.43 -1.47
CA TRP A 110 -2.14 5.46 -2.49
C TRP A 110 -1.40 5.83 -3.77
N ASN A 111 -0.54 4.93 -4.22
CA ASN A 111 0.14 4.97 -5.49
C ASN A 111 -0.53 3.99 -6.45
N ILE A 112 -1.16 4.52 -7.50
CA ILE A 112 -2.01 3.75 -8.42
C ILE A 112 -1.39 3.79 -9.81
N VAL A 113 -1.19 2.61 -10.40
CA VAL A 113 -0.65 2.43 -11.74
C VAL A 113 -1.62 1.57 -12.54
N SER A 114 -2.23 2.12 -13.57
CA SER A 114 -3.11 1.38 -14.46
C SER A 114 -2.37 0.74 -15.63
N ASP A 115 -3.04 -0.19 -16.32
CA ASP A 115 -2.59 -0.76 -17.60
C ASP A 115 -2.41 0.26 -18.74
N GLN A 116 -2.91 1.49 -18.58
CA GLN A 116 -2.74 2.61 -19.51
C GLN A 116 -2.07 3.81 -18.86
N ALA A 117 -1.24 3.55 -17.85
CA ALA A 117 -0.51 4.56 -17.10
C ALA A 117 0.41 5.47 -17.94
N GLU A 118 0.70 5.15 -19.21
CA GLU A 118 1.65 5.91 -20.06
C GLU A 118 2.97 6.22 -19.33
N GLY A 119 3.48 5.28 -18.54
CA GLY A 119 4.68 5.48 -17.74
C GLY A 119 4.51 6.40 -16.53
N ARG A 120 3.29 6.58 -15.99
CA ARG A 120 3.01 7.42 -14.81
C ARG A 120 2.13 6.73 -13.78
N SER A 121 2.34 7.03 -12.52
CA SER A 121 1.46 6.67 -11.42
C SER A 121 0.68 7.87 -10.90
N THR A 122 -0.48 7.61 -10.30
CA THR A 122 -1.31 8.62 -9.65
C THR A 122 -1.20 8.47 -8.14
N LEU A 123 -0.87 9.57 -7.46
CA LEU A 123 -0.72 9.62 -6.01
C LEU A 123 -1.93 10.31 -5.37
N ILE A 124 -2.61 9.61 -4.47
CA ILE A 124 -3.72 10.13 -3.65
C ILE A 124 -3.29 10.11 -2.19
N ASN A 125 -3.42 11.22 -1.48
CA ASN A 125 -3.12 11.29 -0.06
C ASN A 125 -4.13 10.42 0.71
N ALA A 126 -3.63 9.41 1.42
CA ALA A 126 -4.48 8.37 1.98
C ALA A 126 -5.37 8.86 3.14
N LYS A 127 -4.94 9.92 3.84
CA LYS A 127 -5.71 10.51 4.96
C LYS A 127 -6.79 11.48 4.50
N THR A 128 -6.48 12.30 3.50
CA THR A 128 -7.38 13.39 3.06
C THR A 128 -8.20 13.03 1.82
N GLY A 129 -7.84 11.95 1.14
CA GLY A 129 -8.42 11.58 -0.14
C GLY A 129 -8.16 12.56 -1.26
N LYS A 130 -7.23 13.50 -1.09
CA LYS A 130 -6.91 14.49 -2.11
C LYS A 130 -5.83 13.97 -3.04
N PHE A 131 -6.03 14.18 -4.34
CA PHE A 131 -4.98 14.00 -5.32
C PHE A 131 -3.77 14.85 -4.99
N PHE A 132 -2.60 14.22 -5.06
CA PHE A 132 -1.33 14.86 -4.82
C PHE A 132 -0.62 15.20 -6.14
N ARG A 133 -0.30 14.20 -6.95
CA ARG A 133 0.32 14.39 -8.27
C ARG A 133 0.25 13.13 -9.13
N HIS A 134 0.54 13.32 -10.42
CA HIS A 134 1.04 12.25 -11.28
C HIS A 134 2.57 12.18 -11.15
N GLN A 135 3.13 10.99 -11.09
CA GLN A 135 4.57 10.75 -10.96
C GLN A 135 5.03 9.80 -12.07
N ALA A 136 6.15 10.10 -12.74
CA ALA A 136 6.72 9.17 -13.71
C ALA A 136 7.17 7.87 -13.04
N LEU A 137 6.89 6.74 -13.67
CA LEU A 137 7.48 5.44 -13.36
C LEU A 137 8.93 5.49 -13.84
N LYS A 138 9.88 5.36 -12.92
CA LYS A 138 11.31 5.25 -13.24
C LYS A 138 11.68 3.80 -13.49
#